data_AF-A0A2J7ZJY6-F1
#
_entry.id   AF-A0A2J7ZJY6-F1
#
_cell.length_a   1.000
_cell.length_b   1.000
_cell.length_c   1.000
_cell.angle_alpha   90.00
_cell.angle_beta   90.00
_cell.angle_gamma   90.00
#
_symmetry.space_group_name_H-M   'P 1'
#
loop_
_entity.id
_entity.type
_entity.pdbx_description
1 polymer ?
#
loop_
_entity_poly.entity_id
_entity_poly.type
_entity_poly.pdbx_seq_one_letter_code
_entity_poly.pdbx_strand_id
1 'polypeptide(L)'
;MGLTGSGGQGDKDQDIAGYANKEESEAAEGAITGRGPGVGGEVAAACLNEREVELMGALLGRLQVLVSEALRRDVHLMVDAEHTYFQPAIEHVTLKLMREHNRGGVARVLNTYQAYLVDSRARLLRDLERCRREGWVLGAKLVRGAYLQLERRHAEGLGLPSPCWPSLEATHANFDACAATLIDAVAARQAEVLLGSHNQASVELAVARMAAVGLPPSASPGVMFGQLLGMSDHLTLALGGGGYRAYKYVPYGRVGQVMPYLLRRAAENQDIMNGSKQDLVMLGHELRRRAGKLLLLRG
;
A
#
# COMPACT_ATOMS: atom_id res chain seq x y z
N MET A 1 -27.79 83.15 -23.04
CA MET A 1 -27.15 83.20 -24.37
C MET A 1 -25.96 82.26 -24.37
N GLY A 2 -25.84 81.37 -25.35
CA GLY A 2 -24.61 80.61 -25.63
C GLY A 2 -24.68 79.12 -25.29
N LEU A 3 -24.70 78.30 -26.34
CA LEU A 3 -24.77 76.83 -26.40
C LEU A 3 -23.36 76.17 -26.40
N THR A 4 -23.39 74.82 -26.43
CA THR A 4 -22.36 73.79 -26.74
C THR A 4 -21.83 73.09 -25.49
N GLY A 5 -21.75 71.76 -25.37
CA GLY A 5 -22.06 70.65 -26.27
C GLY A 5 -21.20 69.43 -25.88
N SER A 6 -21.79 68.24 -25.98
CA SER A 6 -21.19 66.88 -25.96
C SER A 6 -21.15 66.07 -24.65
N GLY A 7 -21.78 64.89 -24.72
CA GLY A 7 -21.19 63.62 -24.30
C GLY A 7 -21.49 63.14 -22.89
N GLY A 8 -22.61 62.44 -22.69
CA GLY A 8 -22.94 61.77 -21.45
C GLY A 8 -22.16 60.48 -21.20
N GLN A 9 -21.90 60.17 -19.93
CA GLN A 9 -21.62 58.82 -19.48
C GLN A 9 -22.16 58.67 -18.05
N GLY A 10 -23.33 58.06 -17.93
CA GLY A 10 -23.89 57.56 -16.68
C GLY A 10 -23.53 56.09 -16.52
N ASP A 11 -22.91 55.78 -15.38
CA ASP A 11 -23.17 54.64 -14.50
C ASP A 11 -23.19 53.22 -15.10
N LYS A 12 -22.12 52.44 -14.84
CA LYS A 12 -22.06 50.97 -14.97
C LYS A 12 -21.06 50.35 -13.98
N ASP A 13 -21.31 50.48 -12.69
CA ASP A 13 -20.76 49.57 -11.67
C ASP A 13 -21.85 48.56 -11.26
N GLN A 14 -22.06 47.54 -12.10
CA GLN A 14 -22.76 46.28 -11.80
C GLN A 14 -22.70 45.39 -13.06
N ASP A 15 -21.95 44.28 -12.99
CA ASP A 15 -22.02 43.06 -13.84
C ASP A 15 -20.65 42.41 -14.18
N ILE A 16 -19.77 42.20 -13.19
CA ILE A 16 -18.60 41.32 -13.37
C ILE A 16 -18.70 40.02 -12.53
N ALA A 17 -19.67 39.91 -11.61
CA ALA A 17 -19.85 38.71 -10.79
C ALA A 17 -20.70 37.60 -11.44
N GLY A 18 -21.35 37.85 -12.57
CA GLY A 18 -22.29 36.92 -13.21
C GLY A 18 -21.70 35.97 -14.26
N TYR A 19 -20.54 36.30 -14.84
CA TYR A 19 -19.97 35.55 -15.97
C TYR A 19 -18.93 34.50 -15.58
N ALA A 20 -18.28 34.64 -14.42
CA ALA A 20 -17.24 33.70 -13.98
C ALA A 20 -17.80 32.36 -13.43
N ASN A 21 -19.05 32.32 -12.96
CA ASN A 21 -19.64 31.12 -12.36
C ASN A 21 -20.33 30.19 -13.36
N LYS A 22 -20.63 30.66 -14.57
CA LYS A 22 -21.40 29.87 -15.54
C LYS A 22 -20.50 29.00 -16.42
N GLU A 23 -19.34 29.49 -16.82
CA GLU A 23 -18.36 28.72 -17.60
C GLU A 23 -17.67 27.63 -16.77
N GLU A 24 -17.38 27.86 -15.48
CA GLU A 24 -16.84 26.81 -14.60
C GLU A 24 -17.88 25.73 -14.26
N SER A 25 -19.16 26.11 -14.14
CA SER A 25 -20.28 25.17 -13.95
C SER A 25 -20.55 24.33 -15.20
N GLU A 26 -20.58 24.95 -16.38
CA GLU A 26 -20.81 24.25 -17.65
C GLU A 26 -19.60 23.41 -18.07
N ALA A 27 -18.37 23.80 -17.72
CA ALA A 27 -17.18 22.97 -17.91
C ALA A 27 -17.15 21.76 -16.95
N ALA A 28 -17.64 21.92 -15.72
CA ALA A 28 -17.80 20.82 -14.78
C ALA A 28 -18.92 19.85 -15.20
N GLU A 29 -20.06 20.35 -15.69
CA GLU A 29 -21.13 19.51 -16.26
C GLU A 29 -20.72 18.86 -17.58
N GLY A 30 -19.96 19.55 -18.43
CA GLY A 30 -19.43 19.03 -19.70
C GLY A 30 -18.41 17.91 -19.50
N ALA A 31 -17.59 17.98 -18.45
CA ALA A 31 -16.64 16.94 -18.07
C ALA A 31 -17.33 15.70 -17.48
N ILE A 32 -18.48 15.87 -16.82
CA ILE A 32 -19.28 14.77 -16.26
C ILE A 32 -20.15 14.09 -17.35
N THR A 33 -20.56 14.83 -18.39
CA THR A 33 -21.46 14.33 -19.45
C THR A 33 -20.77 13.91 -20.75
N GLY A 34 -19.45 14.12 -20.87
CA GLY A 34 -18.66 13.69 -22.03
C GLY A 34 -18.95 14.44 -23.34
N ARG A 35 -19.62 15.60 -23.30
CA ARG A 35 -20.03 16.36 -24.50
C ARG A 35 -19.11 17.57 -24.74
N GLY A 36 -17.86 17.30 -25.09
CA GLY A 36 -16.92 18.30 -25.64
C GLY A 36 -16.45 17.89 -27.04
N PRO A 37 -16.40 18.80 -28.03
CA PRO A 37 -15.98 18.44 -29.38
C PRO A 37 -14.46 18.25 -29.42
N GLY A 38 -14.00 17.02 -29.67
CA GLY A 38 -12.66 16.78 -30.23
C GLY A 38 -11.63 16.04 -29.37
N VAL A 39 -11.92 15.67 -28.11
CA VAL A 39 -11.02 14.81 -27.29
C VAL A 39 -11.78 13.64 -26.61
N GLY A 40 -13.08 13.52 -26.83
CA GLY A 40 -14.00 12.74 -25.99
C GLY A 40 -14.31 11.30 -26.42
N GLY A 41 -13.34 10.55 -26.97
CA GLY A 41 -13.54 9.12 -27.30
C GLY A 41 -13.15 8.20 -26.16
N GLU A 42 -11.85 8.16 -25.85
CA GLU A 42 -11.30 7.25 -24.84
C GLU A 42 -11.49 7.75 -23.41
N VAL A 43 -11.41 9.07 -23.19
CA VAL A 43 -11.62 9.67 -21.85
C VAL A 43 -13.08 9.54 -21.43
N ALA A 44 -14.04 9.76 -22.34
CA ALA A 44 -15.46 9.59 -22.06
C ALA A 44 -15.84 8.11 -21.81
N ALA A 45 -15.18 7.16 -22.49
CA ALA A 45 -15.35 5.74 -22.23
C ALA A 45 -14.72 5.28 -20.90
N ALA A 46 -13.73 6.01 -20.39
CA ALA A 46 -13.12 5.77 -19.08
C ALA A 46 -13.86 6.48 -17.92
N CYS A 47 -14.84 7.33 -18.21
CA CYS A 47 -15.67 7.96 -17.18
C CYS A 47 -16.63 6.92 -16.56
N LEU A 48 -16.82 7.03 -15.25
CA LEU A 48 -17.78 6.21 -14.53
C LEU A 48 -19.21 6.57 -14.99
N ASN A 49 -20.03 5.56 -15.24
CA ASN A 49 -21.47 5.77 -15.42
C ASN A 49 -22.15 6.08 -14.06
N GLU A 50 -23.41 6.54 -14.08
CA GLU A 50 -24.15 6.93 -12.87
C GLU A 50 -24.14 5.85 -11.78
N ARG A 51 -24.29 4.58 -12.18
CA ARG A 51 -24.28 3.45 -11.25
C ARG A 51 -22.89 3.23 -10.66
N GLU A 52 -21.84 3.37 -11.45
CA GLU A 52 -20.45 3.26 -10.99
C GLU A 52 -20.06 4.41 -10.05
N VAL A 53 -20.56 5.62 -10.29
CA VAL A 53 -20.41 6.76 -9.37
C VAL A 53 -21.07 6.45 -8.02
N GLU A 54 -22.30 5.91 -8.02
CA GLU A 54 -22.99 5.47 -6.80
C GLU A 54 -22.20 4.39 -6.05
N LEU A 55 -21.69 3.38 -6.76
CA LEU A 55 -20.87 2.31 -6.19
C LEU A 55 -19.56 2.83 -5.61
N MET A 56 -18.90 3.79 -6.29
CA MET A 56 -17.70 4.47 -5.81
C MET A 56 -18.01 5.27 -4.54
N GLY A 57 -19.13 6.00 -4.51
CA GLY A 57 -19.59 6.71 -3.32
C GLY A 57 -19.81 5.76 -2.13
N ALA A 58 -20.46 4.62 -2.35
CA ALA A 58 -20.68 3.60 -1.33
C ALA A 58 -19.37 2.92 -0.86
N LEU A 59 -18.40 2.72 -1.75
CA LEU A 59 -17.06 2.23 -1.41
C LEU A 59 -16.34 3.23 -0.50
N LEU A 60 -16.28 4.50 -0.90
CA LEU A 60 -15.61 5.56 -0.14
C LEU A 60 -16.27 5.75 1.24
N GLY A 61 -17.60 5.72 1.32
CA GLY A 61 -18.32 5.80 2.59
C GLY A 61 -17.95 4.66 3.55
N ARG A 62 -17.87 3.42 3.05
CA ARG A 62 -17.44 2.26 3.86
C ARG A 62 -15.99 2.36 4.32
N LEU A 63 -15.09 2.83 3.44
CA LEU A 63 -13.69 3.02 3.79
C LEU A 63 -13.51 4.09 4.87
N GLN A 64 -14.27 5.20 4.82
CA GLN A 64 -14.24 6.23 5.86
C GLN A 64 -14.70 5.69 7.22
N VAL A 65 -15.71 4.82 7.26
CA VAL A 65 -16.13 4.14 8.50
C VAL A 65 -15.00 3.27 9.06
N LEU A 66 -14.33 2.49 8.19
CA LEU A 66 -13.21 1.63 8.59
C LEU A 66 -12.01 2.45 9.10
N VAL A 67 -11.65 3.52 8.41
CA VAL A 67 -10.56 4.42 8.84
C VAL A 67 -10.91 5.08 10.17
N SER A 68 -12.12 5.62 10.32
CA SER A 68 -12.57 6.26 11.56
C SER A 68 -12.48 5.30 12.75
N GLU A 69 -12.91 4.05 12.56
CA GLU A 69 -12.83 3.04 13.61
C GLU A 69 -11.39 2.60 13.91
N ALA A 70 -10.53 2.48 12.88
CA ALA A 70 -9.12 2.17 13.04
C ALA A 70 -8.39 3.27 13.85
N LEU A 71 -8.66 4.54 13.53
CA LEU A 71 -8.15 5.69 14.27
C LEU A 71 -8.61 5.68 15.73
N ARG A 72 -9.91 5.47 15.97
CA ARG A 72 -10.49 5.43 17.32
C ARG A 72 -9.90 4.30 18.18
N ARG A 73 -9.54 3.18 17.57
CA ARG A 73 -8.97 2.01 18.24
C ARG A 73 -7.44 1.99 18.29
N ASP A 74 -6.78 3.01 17.75
CA ASP A 74 -5.32 3.07 17.71
C ASP A 74 -4.68 1.90 16.94
N VAL A 75 -5.31 1.45 15.83
CA VAL A 75 -4.81 0.35 14.99
C VAL A 75 -4.50 0.80 13.55
N HIS A 76 -3.61 0.08 12.88
CA HIS A 76 -3.29 0.29 11.47
C HIS A 76 -4.37 -0.31 10.56
N LEU A 77 -4.78 0.45 9.54
CA LEU A 77 -5.59 -0.04 8.41
C LEU A 77 -4.65 -0.26 7.22
N MET A 78 -4.49 -1.51 6.80
CA MET A 78 -3.63 -1.87 5.67
C MET A 78 -4.50 -2.30 4.49
N VAL A 79 -4.41 -1.55 3.38
CA VAL A 79 -5.14 -1.89 2.15
C VAL A 79 -4.30 -2.85 1.33
N ASP A 80 -4.82 -4.05 1.10
CA ASP A 80 -4.14 -5.07 0.30
C ASP A 80 -4.05 -4.66 -1.18
N ALA A 81 -2.94 -5.03 -1.81
CA ALA A 81 -2.76 -4.86 -3.25
C ALA A 81 -3.33 -6.07 -4.00
N GLU A 82 -3.91 -5.81 -5.15
CA GLU A 82 -4.53 -6.81 -6.02
C GLU A 82 -3.75 -6.89 -7.35
N HIS A 83 -4.40 -7.36 -8.41
CA HIS A 83 -3.84 -7.42 -9.75
C HIS A 83 -3.55 -6.02 -10.33
N THR A 84 -2.60 -5.94 -11.26
CA THR A 84 -2.10 -4.69 -11.84
C THR A 84 -3.19 -3.81 -12.47
N TYR A 85 -4.25 -4.40 -13.02
CA TYR A 85 -5.36 -3.67 -13.63
C TYR A 85 -6.36 -3.07 -12.63
N PHE A 86 -6.40 -3.55 -11.38
CA PHE A 86 -7.17 -2.92 -10.30
C PHE A 86 -6.34 -1.95 -9.46
N GLN A 87 -5.03 -2.18 -9.41
CA GLN A 87 -4.13 -1.53 -8.49
C GLN A 87 -4.14 0.02 -8.57
N PRO A 88 -4.23 0.68 -9.74
CA PRO A 88 -4.29 2.14 -9.81
C PRO A 88 -5.47 2.76 -9.05
N ALA A 89 -6.66 2.12 -9.10
CA ALA A 89 -7.84 2.60 -8.39
C ALA A 89 -7.70 2.40 -6.88
N ILE A 90 -7.18 1.24 -6.45
CA ILE A 90 -6.92 0.94 -5.04
C ILE A 90 -5.90 1.91 -4.46
N GLU A 91 -4.78 2.13 -5.17
CA GLU A 91 -3.73 3.07 -4.75
C GLU A 91 -4.26 4.49 -4.67
N HIS A 92 -5.04 4.95 -5.66
CA HIS A 92 -5.62 6.29 -5.66
C HIS A 92 -6.49 6.54 -4.41
N VAL A 93 -7.41 5.61 -4.12
CA VAL A 93 -8.28 5.72 -2.95
C VAL A 93 -7.47 5.64 -1.65
N THR A 94 -6.48 4.76 -1.59
CA THR A 94 -5.65 4.59 -0.39
C THR A 94 -4.79 5.84 -0.11
N LEU A 95 -4.16 6.41 -1.13
CA LEU A 95 -3.37 7.64 -1.01
C LEU A 95 -4.24 8.84 -0.61
N LYS A 96 -5.49 8.90 -1.10
CA LYS A 96 -6.45 9.90 -0.63
C LYS A 96 -6.69 9.78 0.88
N LEU A 97 -6.96 8.57 1.37
CA LEU A 97 -7.16 8.32 2.80
C LEU A 97 -5.90 8.65 3.62
N MET A 98 -4.70 8.35 3.12
CA MET A 98 -3.44 8.75 3.78
C MET A 98 -3.28 10.26 3.86
N ARG A 99 -3.57 10.99 2.78
CA ARG A 99 -3.49 12.46 2.74
C ARG A 99 -4.42 13.10 3.78
N GLU A 100 -5.58 12.50 4.00
CA GLU A 100 -6.55 12.94 5.01
C GLU A 100 -6.11 12.57 6.43
N HIS A 101 -5.61 11.35 6.66
CA HIS A 101 -5.50 10.77 8.00
C HIS A 101 -4.07 10.51 8.52
N ASN A 102 -3.04 10.43 7.68
CA ASN A 102 -1.64 10.21 8.08
C ASN A 102 -0.92 11.53 8.41
N ARG A 103 -1.48 12.30 9.36
CA ARG A 103 -0.98 13.60 9.80
C ARG A 103 -0.28 13.49 11.15
N GLY A 104 0.49 14.52 11.54
CA GLY A 104 1.11 14.59 12.86
C GLY A 104 2.24 13.60 13.10
N GLY A 105 2.88 13.09 12.04
CA GLY A 105 4.03 12.19 12.15
C GLY A 105 3.69 10.71 12.33
N VAL A 106 2.42 10.32 12.16
CA VAL A 106 1.95 8.93 12.33
C VAL A 106 1.26 8.44 11.05
N ALA A 107 1.53 7.20 10.64
CA ALA A 107 0.85 6.58 9.51
C ALA A 107 -0.18 5.55 10.01
N ARG A 108 -1.46 5.78 9.70
CA ARG A 108 -2.57 4.91 10.12
C ARG A 108 -3.11 4.06 8.99
N VAL A 109 -3.13 4.64 7.80
CA VAL A 109 -3.49 3.95 6.58
C VAL A 109 -2.20 3.56 5.87
N LEU A 110 -2.07 2.29 5.47
CA LEU A 110 -0.94 1.75 4.75
C LEU A 110 -1.38 1.24 3.37
N ASN A 111 -0.59 1.56 2.35
CA ASN A 111 -0.74 1.09 0.98
C ASN A 111 0.22 -0.07 0.74
N THR A 112 -0.21 -1.09 0.02
CA THR A 112 0.62 -2.26 -0.25
C THR A 112 1.42 -2.08 -1.54
N TYR A 113 2.76 -2.17 -1.43
CA TYR A 113 3.68 -2.18 -2.56
C TYR A 113 4.13 -3.61 -2.85
N GLN A 114 3.96 -4.05 -4.09
CA GLN A 114 4.34 -5.40 -4.53
C GLN A 114 5.67 -5.37 -5.28
N ALA A 115 6.75 -5.81 -4.64
CA ALA A 115 8.13 -5.71 -5.14
C ALA A 115 8.44 -6.60 -6.35
N TYR A 116 7.58 -7.55 -6.71
CA TYR A 116 7.68 -8.34 -7.94
C TYR A 116 7.39 -7.53 -9.21
N LEU A 117 6.78 -6.34 -9.11
CA LEU A 117 6.52 -5.47 -10.25
C LEU A 117 7.73 -4.59 -10.54
N VAL A 118 8.06 -4.45 -11.81
CA VAL A 118 9.24 -3.70 -12.27
C VAL A 118 9.18 -2.21 -11.91
N ASP A 119 7.98 -1.65 -11.78
CA ASP A 119 7.76 -0.23 -11.52
C ASP A 119 7.51 0.10 -10.03
N SER A 120 7.40 -0.92 -9.17
CA SER A 120 7.04 -0.77 -7.75
C SER A 120 7.96 0.19 -6.98
N ARG A 121 9.28 0.13 -7.22
CA ARG A 121 10.25 1.04 -6.60
C ARG A 121 10.05 2.48 -7.06
N ALA A 122 9.80 2.69 -8.35
CA ALA A 122 9.53 4.01 -8.89
C ALA A 122 8.22 4.59 -8.32
N ARG A 123 7.17 3.76 -8.18
CA ARG A 123 5.91 4.16 -7.51
C ARG A 123 6.18 4.60 -6.06
N LEU A 124 6.86 3.76 -5.29
CA LEU A 124 7.20 4.01 -3.89
C LEU A 124 7.96 5.34 -3.72
N LEU A 125 8.98 5.59 -4.54
CA LEU A 125 9.76 6.83 -4.47
C LEU A 125 8.92 8.06 -4.82
N ARG A 126 8.03 7.96 -5.81
CA ARG A 126 7.11 9.06 -6.14
C ARG A 126 6.13 9.35 -5.01
N ASP A 127 5.62 8.31 -4.35
CA ASP A 127 4.69 8.49 -3.24
C ASP A 127 5.39 9.09 -2.02
N LEU A 128 6.61 8.64 -1.68
CA LEU A 128 7.44 9.28 -0.65
C LEU A 128 7.63 10.78 -0.92
N GLU A 129 7.96 11.14 -2.16
CA GLU A 129 8.13 12.55 -2.54
C GLU A 129 6.82 13.34 -2.47
N ARG A 130 5.69 12.73 -2.88
CA ARG A 130 4.36 13.34 -2.73
C ARG A 130 4.02 13.61 -1.26
N CYS A 131 4.21 12.61 -0.39
CA CYS A 131 4.02 12.72 1.06
C CYS A 131 4.82 13.89 1.64
N ARG A 132 6.11 13.96 1.26
CA ARG A 132 7.04 15.01 1.70
C ARG A 132 6.58 16.40 1.28
N ARG A 133 6.14 16.57 0.03
CA ARG A 133 5.68 17.87 -0.51
C ARG A 133 4.37 18.33 0.12
N GLU A 134 3.48 17.40 0.43
CA GLU A 134 2.13 17.70 0.93
C GLU A 134 2.00 17.64 2.48
N GLY A 135 3.06 17.23 3.18
CA GLY A 135 3.14 17.25 4.64
C GLY A 135 2.31 16.17 5.34
N TRP A 136 2.38 14.93 4.85
CA TRP A 136 1.80 13.75 5.50
C TRP A 136 2.79 12.56 5.46
N VAL A 137 2.57 11.54 6.29
CA VAL A 137 3.49 10.40 6.46
C VAL A 137 3.08 9.23 5.56
N LEU A 138 4.04 8.64 4.85
CA LEU A 138 3.76 7.45 4.03
C LEU A 138 3.51 6.24 4.92
N GLY A 139 2.36 5.58 4.76
CA GLY A 139 2.17 4.23 5.29
C GLY A 139 2.45 3.18 4.21
N ALA A 140 3.46 2.33 4.38
CA ALA A 140 3.81 1.33 3.38
C ALA A 140 3.71 -0.10 3.94
N LYS A 141 3.02 -0.99 3.24
CA LYS A 141 3.13 -2.44 3.43
C LYS A 141 3.92 -3.00 2.25
N LEU A 142 5.17 -3.38 2.46
CA LEU A 142 6.01 -3.93 1.40
C LEU A 142 5.91 -5.46 1.41
N VAL A 143 5.56 -6.04 0.27
CA VAL A 143 5.50 -7.49 0.04
C VAL A 143 6.20 -7.83 -1.27
N ARG A 144 6.54 -9.11 -1.52
CA ARG A 144 6.98 -9.54 -2.86
C ARG A 144 5.82 -9.45 -3.85
N GLY A 145 4.71 -10.11 -3.56
CA GLY A 145 3.55 -10.19 -4.45
C GLY A 145 2.81 -11.51 -4.21
N ALA A 146 1.58 -11.60 -4.70
CA ALA A 146 0.69 -12.76 -4.49
C ALA A 146 0.08 -13.31 -5.81
N TYR A 147 0.47 -12.73 -6.94
CA TYR A 147 -0.20 -12.93 -8.23
C TYR A 147 0.78 -13.17 -9.39
N LEU A 148 2.04 -13.52 -9.11
CA LEU A 148 3.14 -13.52 -10.11
C LEU A 148 2.78 -14.29 -11.38
N GLN A 149 2.23 -15.48 -11.22
CA GLN A 149 1.88 -16.35 -12.34
C GLN A 149 0.62 -15.85 -13.09
N LEU A 150 -0.31 -15.22 -12.38
CA LEU A 150 -1.52 -14.65 -12.99
C LEU A 150 -1.19 -13.43 -13.83
N GLU A 151 -0.32 -12.55 -13.32
CA GLU A 151 0.17 -11.37 -14.06
C GLU A 151 0.93 -11.75 -15.33
N ARG A 152 1.80 -12.77 -15.25
CA ARG A 152 2.54 -13.29 -16.42
C ARG A 152 1.59 -13.84 -17.49
N ARG A 153 0.66 -14.71 -17.10
CA ARG A 153 -0.34 -15.27 -18.03
C ARG A 153 -1.24 -14.20 -18.64
N HIS A 154 -1.61 -13.18 -17.85
CA HIS A 154 -2.41 -12.07 -18.34
C HIS A 154 -1.66 -11.26 -19.41
N ALA A 155 -0.40 -10.91 -19.16
CA ALA A 155 0.45 -10.20 -20.12
C ALA A 155 0.69 -11.02 -21.40
N GLU A 156 0.97 -12.32 -21.26
CA GLU A 156 1.11 -13.25 -22.39
C GLU A 156 -0.17 -13.30 -23.24
N GLY A 157 -1.35 -13.41 -22.61
CA GLY A 157 -2.64 -13.42 -23.30
C GLY A 157 -2.95 -12.14 -24.07
N LEU A 158 -2.35 -11.00 -23.68
CA LEU A 158 -2.47 -9.71 -24.35
C LEU A 158 -1.33 -9.44 -25.35
N GLY A 159 -0.31 -10.31 -25.43
CA GLY A 159 0.89 -10.05 -26.22
C GLY A 159 1.74 -8.88 -25.70
N LEU A 160 1.63 -8.56 -24.41
CA LEU A 160 2.36 -7.47 -23.76
C LEU A 160 3.57 -8.00 -22.97
N PRO A 161 4.61 -7.17 -22.75
CA PRO A 161 5.69 -7.51 -21.83
C PRO A 161 5.16 -7.78 -20.42
N SER A 162 5.74 -8.76 -19.73
CA SER A 162 5.36 -9.03 -18.34
C SER A 162 5.63 -7.80 -17.45
N PRO A 163 4.69 -7.41 -16.58
CA PRO A 163 4.90 -6.33 -15.63
C PRO A 163 5.80 -6.76 -14.45
N CYS A 164 6.20 -8.04 -14.40
CA CYS A 164 6.95 -8.62 -13.30
C CYS A 164 8.43 -8.75 -13.64
N TRP A 165 9.28 -8.72 -12.61
CA TRP A 165 10.70 -9.04 -12.77
C TRP A 165 10.89 -10.46 -13.37
N PRO A 166 11.96 -10.67 -14.16
CA PRO A 166 12.17 -11.93 -14.88
C PRO A 166 12.53 -13.08 -13.94
N SER A 167 13.22 -12.79 -12.83
CA SER A 167 13.68 -13.80 -11.86
C SER A 167 13.27 -13.50 -10.42
N LEU A 168 13.35 -14.54 -9.58
CA LEU A 168 13.07 -14.44 -8.15
C LEU A 168 14.12 -13.56 -7.45
N GLU A 169 15.38 -13.67 -7.86
CA GLU A 169 16.52 -12.89 -7.37
C GLU A 169 16.32 -11.40 -7.69
N ALA A 170 15.85 -11.06 -8.89
CA ALA A 170 15.51 -9.68 -9.24
C ALA A 170 14.37 -9.13 -8.36
N THR A 171 13.36 -9.96 -8.06
CA THR A 171 12.30 -9.60 -7.10
C THR A 171 12.85 -9.42 -5.69
N HIS A 172 13.79 -10.26 -5.25
CA HIS A 172 14.44 -10.14 -3.94
C HIS A 172 15.25 -8.84 -3.86
N ALA A 173 16.11 -8.58 -4.85
CA ALA A 173 16.91 -7.36 -4.92
C ALA A 173 16.03 -6.10 -4.89
N ASN A 174 14.91 -6.10 -5.62
CA ASN A 174 13.98 -4.98 -5.60
C ASN A 174 13.25 -4.84 -4.25
N PHE A 175 12.84 -5.95 -3.62
CA PHE A 175 12.27 -5.93 -2.27
C PHE A 175 13.25 -5.34 -1.26
N ASP A 176 14.50 -5.83 -1.24
CA ASP A 176 15.51 -5.40 -0.27
C ASP A 176 15.89 -3.92 -0.49
N ALA A 177 15.98 -3.46 -1.74
CA ALA A 177 16.20 -2.05 -2.07
C ALA A 177 15.04 -1.13 -1.61
N CYS A 178 13.79 -1.57 -1.82
CA CYS A 178 12.60 -0.86 -1.33
C CYS A 178 12.55 -0.84 0.20
N ALA A 179 12.87 -1.97 0.85
CA ALA A 179 12.90 -2.07 2.31
C ALA A 179 13.94 -1.11 2.91
N ALA A 180 15.16 -1.09 2.36
CA ALA A 180 16.19 -0.15 2.80
C ALA A 180 15.75 1.31 2.65
N THR A 181 15.14 1.66 1.51
CA THR A 181 14.59 3.00 1.26
C THR A 181 13.52 3.38 2.28
N LEU A 182 12.60 2.47 2.59
CA LEU A 182 11.53 2.73 3.56
C LEU A 182 12.07 2.84 4.99
N ILE A 183 13.07 2.04 5.37
CA ILE A 183 13.72 2.13 6.69
C ILE A 183 14.43 3.47 6.84
N ASP A 184 15.08 3.97 5.79
CA ASP A 184 15.70 5.29 5.78
C ASP A 184 14.65 6.40 5.95
N ALA A 185 13.52 6.27 5.23
CA ALA A 185 12.40 7.20 5.37
C ALA A 185 11.77 7.16 6.77
N VAL A 186 11.71 5.99 7.42
CA VAL A 186 11.28 5.86 8.82
C VAL A 186 12.23 6.59 9.77
N ALA A 187 13.55 6.44 9.59
CA ALA A 187 14.54 7.17 10.39
C ALA A 187 14.39 8.69 10.22
N ALA A 188 14.00 9.15 9.03
CA ALA A 188 13.67 10.54 8.74
C ALA A 188 12.26 10.98 9.18
N ARG A 189 11.47 10.10 9.83
CA ARG A 189 10.06 10.33 10.23
C ARG A 189 9.12 10.66 9.06
N GLN A 190 9.42 10.14 7.87
CA GLN A 190 8.65 10.35 6.65
C GLN A 190 7.77 9.15 6.30
N ALA A 191 8.00 7.99 6.92
CA ALA A 191 7.22 6.78 6.69
C ALA A 191 7.01 5.95 7.95
N GLU A 192 5.98 5.10 7.92
CA GLU A 192 5.93 3.84 8.67
C GLU A 192 5.78 2.68 7.69
N VAL A 193 6.42 1.55 7.99
CA VAL A 193 6.47 0.39 7.12
C VAL A 193 6.14 -0.90 7.85
N LEU A 194 5.34 -1.76 7.20
CA LEU A 194 5.29 -3.18 7.46
C LEU A 194 6.03 -3.95 6.36
N LEU A 195 7.05 -4.70 6.74
CA LEU A 195 7.83 -5.58 5.87
C LEU A 195 7.24 -7.00 5.93
N GLY A 196 6.45 -7.36 4.91
CA GLY A 196 5.84 -8.69 4.77
C GLY A 196 6.78 -9.67 4.09
N SER A 197 7.54 -10.46 4.87
CA SER A 197 8.51 -11.42 4.32
C SER A 197 8.71 -12.63 5.23
N HIS A 198 8.78 -13.80 4.59
CA HIS A 198 9.21 -15.09 5.15
C HIS A 198 10.67 -15.43 4.85
N ASN A 199 11.35 -14.60 4.06
CA ASN A 199 12.74 -14.80 3.68
C ASN A 199 13.64 -14.25 4.79
N GLN A 200 14.41 -15.14 5.42
CA GLN A 200 15.32 -14.80 6.53
C GLN A 200 16.36 -13.76 6.13
N ALA A 201 17.00 -13.90 4.96
CA ALA A 201 18.02 -12.97 4.50
C ALA A 201 17.47 -11.54 4.35
N SER A 202 16.27 -11.38 3.77
CA SER A 202 15.61 -10.06 3.69
C SER A 202 15.29 -9.47 5.07
N VAL A 203 14.91 -10.31 6.04
CA VAL A 203 14.65 -9.87 7.42
C VAL A 203 15.95 -9.43 8.11
N GLU A 204 17.02 -10.21 7.98
CA GLU A 204 18.34 -9.88 8.52
C GLU A 204 18.90 -8.59 7.91
N LEU A 205 18.77 -8.40 6.59
CA LEU A 205 19.15 -7.15 5.92
C LEU A 205 18.37 -5.94 6.44
N ALA A 206 17.05 -6.09 6.64
CA ALA A 206 16.22 -5.03 7.20
C ALA A 206 16.64 -4.68 8.65
N VAL A 207 16.88 -5.69 9.49
CA VAL A 207 17.37 -5.51 10.85
C VAL A 207 18.74 -4.83 10.88
N ALA A 208 19.67 -5.26 10.02
CA ALA A 208 20.99 -4.65 9.89
C ALA A 208 20.88 -3.20 9.43
N ARG A 209 19.98 -2.89 8.48
CA ARG A 209 19.73 -1.51 8.04
C ARG A 209 19.18 -0.65 9.17
N MET A 210 18.19 -1.14 9.93
CA MET A 210 17.66 -0.43 11.10
C MET A 210 18.77 -0.07 12.08
N ALA A 211 19.66 -1.02 12.40
CA ALA A 211 20.81 -0.76 13.27
C ALA A 211 21.75 0.30 12.67
N ALA A 212 22.04 0.23 11.37
CA ALA A 212 22.92 1.17 10.68
C ALA A 212 22.39 2.61 10.67
N VAL A 213 21.07 2.80 10.67
CA VAL A 213 20.43 4.13 10.74
C VAL A 213 20.01 4.53 12.16
N GLY A 214 20.41 3.77 13.19
CA GLY A 214 20.14 4.09 14.58
C GLY A 214 18.69 3.90 15.03
N LEU A 215 17.91 3.07 14.32
CA LEU A 215 16.54 2.73 14.73
C LEU A 215 16.56 1.57 15.75
N PRO A 216 16.11 1.81 17.00
CA PRO A 216 16.08 0.77 18.02
C PRO A 216 14.92 -0.22 17.76
N PRO A 217 15.06 -1.51 18.18
CA PRO A 217 14.01 -2.52 18.00
C PRO A 217 12.66 -2.16 18.63
N SER A 218 12.68 -1.55 19.81
CA SER A 218 11.52 -1.42 20.70
C SER A 218 10.92 0.00 20.78
N ALA A 219 11.57 1.02 20.21
CA ALA A 219 11.16 2.42 20.35
C ALA A 219 10.90 3.14 19.02
N SER A 220 11.08 2.48 17.87
CA SER A 220 10.74 3.07 16.57
C SER A 220 9.31 2.66 16.16
N PRO A 221 8.31 3.56 16.22
CA PRO A 221 6.95 3.23 15.80
C PRO A 221 6.82 2.91 14.31
N GLY A 222 7.89 3.02 13.52
CA GLY A 222 7.79 3.00 12.06
C GLY A 222 8.28 1.75 11.35
N VAL A 223 8.85 0.72 12.01
CA VAL A 223 9.18 -0.55 11.32
C VAL A 223 8.49 -1.72 11.99
N MET A 224 7.72 -2.44 11.19
CA MET A 224 6.98 -3.63 11.57
C MET A 224 7.34 -4.78 10.65
N PHE A 225 7.35 -6.00 11.17
CA PHE A 225 7.58 -7.22 10.40
C PHE A 225 6.30 -8.04 10.36
N GLY A 226 5.93 -8.54 9.19
CA GLY A 226 4.74 -9.35 9.00
C GLY A 226 5.05 -10.71 8.39
N GLN A 227 4.49 -11.76 8.97
CA GLN A 227 4.51 -13.12 8.42
C GLN A 227 3.09 -13.70 8.41
N LEU A 228 2.76 -14.55 7.43
CA LEU A 228 1.57 -15.39 7.51
C LEU A 228 1.66 -16.35 8.71
N LEU A 229 0.52 -16.58 9.36
CA LEU A 229 0.40 -17.59 10.41
C LEU A 229 0.65 -19.00 9.82
N GLY A 230 1.45 -19.81 10.52
CA GLY A 230 1.82 -21.17 10.10
C GLY A 230 3.02 -21.22 9.15
N MET A 231 3.73 -20.11 8.96
CA MET A 231 4.90 -20.02 8.09
C MET A 231 6.01 -19.21 8.78
N SER A 232 7.22 -19.78 8.84
CA SER A 232 8.42 -19.12 9.37
C SER A 232 8.22 -18.59 10.79
N ASP A 233 7.63 -19.39 11.67
CA ASP A 233 7.33 -18.98 13.05
C ASP A 233 8.61 -18.67 13.84
N HIS A 234 9.72 -19.35 13.52
CA HIS A 234 11.04 -19.05 14.09
C HIS A 234 11.45 -17.58 13.87
N LEU A 235 11.17 -16.99 12.70
CA LEU A 235 11.51 -15.59 12.42
C LEU A 235 10.70 -14.64 13.29
N THR A 236 9.39 -14.86 13.36
CA THR A 236 8.49 -14.02 14.19
C THR A 236 8.88 -14.11 15.67
N LEU A 237 9.23 -15.32 16.16
CA LEU A 237 9.69 -15.53 17.52
C LEU A 237 11.05 -14.86 17.79
N ALA A 238 12.01 -14.97 16.87
CA ALA A 238 13.31 -14.34 16.99
C ALA A 238 13.21 -12.80 17.00
N LEU A 239 12.41 -12.24 16.09
CA LEU A 239 12.14 -10.81 16.03
C LEU A 239 11.46 -10.31 17.32
N GLY A 240 10.41 -11.01 17.78
CA GLY A 240 9.72 -10.68 19.02
C GLY A 240 10.64 -10.77 20.25
N GLY A 241 11.48 -11.80 20.32
CA GLY A 241 12.49 -11.95 21.38
C GLY A 241 13.59 -10.88 21.34
N GLY A 242 13.88 -10.34 20.16
CA GLY A 242 14.76 -9.19 19.95
C GLY A 242 14.11 -7.81 20.20
N GLY A 243 12.82 -7.78 20.59
CA GLY A 243 12.08 -6.56 20.86
C GLY A 243 11.54 -5.84 19.62
N TYR A 244 11.63 -6.44 18.43
CA TYR A 244 11.06 -5.89 17.20
C TYR A 244 9.53 -6.11 17.14
N ARG A 245 8.82 -5.19 16.49
CA ARG A 245 7.37 -5.32 16.26
C ARG A 245 7.11 -6.35 15.17
N ALA A 246 6.79 -7.57 15.57
CA ALA A 246 6.50 -8.68 14.66
C ALA A 246 5.03 -9.12 14.76
N TYR A 247 4.39 -9.34 13.61
CA TYR A 247 2.96 -9.65 13.49
C TYR A 247 2.73 -10.91 12.68
N LYS A 248 1.70 -11.65 13.07
CA LYS A 248 1.14 -12.73 12.25
C LYS A 248 -0.11 -12.26 11.53
N TYR A 249 -0.12 -12.39 10.21
CA TYR A 249 -1.31 -12.23 9.39
C TYR A 249 -2.16 -13.49 9.51
N VAL A 250 -3.38 -13.32 10.02
CA VAL A 250 -4.34 -14.40 10.26
C VAL A 250 -5.56 -14.15 9.39
N PRO A 251 -5.84 -15.01 8.40
CA PRO A 251 -7.10 -14.95 7.67
C PRO A 251 -8.26 -15.20 8.62
N TYR A 252 -9.26 -14.31 8.61
CA TYR A 252 -10.42 -14.42 9.49
C TYR A 252 -11.70 -14.16 8.70
N GLY A 253 -12.66 -15.07 8.80
CA GLY A 253 -13.94 -14.96 8.10
C GLY A 253 -14.69 -16.29 8.04
N ARG A 254 -15.87 -16.28 7.43
CA ARG A 254 -16.63 -17.51 7.18
C ARG A 254 -15.87 -18.39 6.19
N VAL A 255 -15.91 -19.71 6.38
CA VAL A 255 -15.16 -20.68 5.56
C VAL A 255 -15.30 -20.40 4.06
N GLY A 256 -16.53 -20.29 3.54
CA GLY A 256 -16.76 -20.03 2.11
C GLY A 256 -16.14 -18.73 1.57
N GLN A 257 -15.97 -17.71 2.41
CA GLN A 257 -15.36 -16.42 2.02
C GLN A 257 -13.83 -16.48 2.04
N VAL A 258 -13.24 -17.31 2.92
CA VAL A 258 -11.78 -17.45 3.03
C VAL A 258 -11.21 -18.53 2.11
N MET A 259 -12.04 -19.45 1.60
CA MET A 259 -11.60 -20.52 0.70
C MET A 259 -10.81 -20.02 -0.53
N PRO A 260 -11.22 -18.96 -1.26
CA PRO A 260 -10.45 -18.47 -2.40
C PRO A 260 -9.04 -17.97 -2.00
N TYR A 261 -8.91 -17.36 -0.82
CA TYR A 261 -7.61 -16.96 -0.27
C TYR A 261 -6.76 -18.19 0.07
N LEU A 262 -7.33 -19.19 0.74
CA LEU A 262 -6.63 -20.41 1.14
C LEU A 262 -6.15 -21.22 -0.07
N LEU A 263 -6.97 -21.34 -1.12
CA LEU A 263 -6.60 -22.03 -2.36
C LEU A 263 -5.43 -21.33 -3.07
N ARG A 264 -5.45 -19.99 -3.12
CA ARG A 264 -4.37 -19.19 -3.69
C ARG A 264 -3.07 -19.36 -2.90
N ARG A 265 -3.15 -19.33 -1.56
CA ARG A 265 -2.02 -19.63 -0.69
C ARG A 265 -1.51 -21.05 -0.88
N ALA A 266 -2.38 -22.04 -1.00
CA ALA A 266 -1.97 -23.41 -1.24
C ALA A 266 -1.26 -23.58 -2.59
N ALA A 267 -1.75 -22.92 -3.65
CA ALA A 267 -1.15 -22.97 -4.99
C ALA A 267 0.18 -22.21 -5.07
N GLU A 268 0.25 -21.01 -4.49
CA GLU A 268 1.44 -20.15 -4.57
C GLU A 268 2.54 -20.57 -3.59
N ASN A 269 2.17 -21.10 -2.42
CA ASN A 269 3.14 -21.59 -1.44
C ASN A 269 3.65 -23.00 -1.76
N GLN A 270 3.28 -23.64 -2.88
CA GLN A 270 3.91 -24.89 -3.31
C GLN A 270 5.44 -24.74 -3.41
N ASP A 271 5.91 -23.57 -3.87
CA ASP A 271 7.34 -23.25 -3.92
C ASP A 271 7.94 -22.87 -2.55
N ILE A 272 7.10 -22.41 -1.60
CA ILE A 272 7.50 -22.01 -0.23
C ILE A 272 7.54 -23.20 0.75
N MET A 273 7.10 -24.39 0.34
CA MET A 273 7.19 -25.65 1.11
C MET A 273 8.62 -25.99 1.58
N ASN A 274 9.65 -25.34 1.04
CA ASN A 274 11.03 -25.44 1.53
C ASN A 274 11.24 -24.75 2.90
N GLY A 275 10.51 -23.68 3.23
CA GLY A 275 10.61 -23.00 4.53
C GLY A 275 10.10 -23.85 5.69
N SER A 276 9.03 -24.62 5.48
CA SER A 276 8.47 -25.52 6.49
C SER A 276 9.44 -26.65 6.89
N LYS A 277 10.37 -27.05 6.02
CA LYS A 277 11.40 -28.04 6.36
C LYS A 277 12.40 -27.49 7.38
N GLN A 278 12.77 -26.22 7.28
CA GLN A 278 13.69 -25.58 8.22
C GLN A 278 13.04 -25.39 9.60
N ASP A 279 11.75 -25.03 9.65
CA ASP A 279 10.96 -24.96 10.88
C ASP A 279 10.97 -26.31 11.63
N LEU A 280 10.75 -27.42 10.93
CA LEU A 280 10.77 -28.76 11.50
C LEU A 280 12.16 -29.16 12.03
N VAL A 281 13.22 -28.80 11.32
CA VAL A 281 14.60 -29.03 11.77
C VAL A 281 14.86 -28.27 13.07
N MET A 282 14.52 -26.98 13.12
CA MET A 282 14.71 -26.14 14.32
C MET A 282 13.88 -26.64 15.52
N LEU A 283 12.63 -27.05 15.30
CA LEU A 283 11.80 -27.69 16.32
C LEU A 283 12.45 -28.96 16.87
N GLY A 284 12.99 -29.80 15.98
CA GLY A 284 13.73 -31.00 16.37
C GLY A 284 14.95 -30.69 17.24
N HIS A 285 15.74 -29.66 16.89
CA HIS A 285 16.87 -29.22 17.70
C HIS A 285 16.43 -28.71 19.08
N GLU A 286 15.37 -27.92 19.14
CA GLU A 286 14.85 -27.38 20.41
C GLU A 286 14.29 -28.48 21.32
N LEU A 287 13.57 -29.46 20.76
CA LEU A 287 13.09 -30.63 21.50
C LEU A 287 14.25 -31.45 22.09
N ARG A 288 15.30 -31.72 21.30
CA ARG A 288 16.51 -32.39 21.79
C ARG A 288 17.19 -31.60 22.90
N ARG A 289 17.33 -30.28 22.74
CA ARG A 289 17.93 -29.39 23.76
C ARG A 289 17.15 -29.44 25.07
N ARG A 290 15.81 -29.39 25.02
CA ARG A 290 14.95 -29.48 26.21
C ARG A 290 15.03 -30.85 26.87
N ALA A 291 15.01 -31.93 26.09
CA ALA A 291 15.17 -33.29 26.61
C ALA A 291 16.52 -33.48 27.32
N GLY A 292 17.61 -32.97 26.72
CA GLY A 292 18.95 -32.99 27.32
C GLY A 292 19.03 -32.22 28.64
N LYS A 293 18.41 -31.03 28.73
CA LYS A 293 18.30 -30.29 30.00
C LYS A 293 17.50 -31.04 31.06
N LEU A 294 16.43 -31.74 30.67
CA LEU A 294 15.60 -32.52 31.59
C LEU A 294 16.36 -33.74 32.16
N LEU A 295 17.22 -34.36 31.35
CA LEU A 295 18.08 -35.47 31.76
C LEU A 295 19.20 -35.02 32.70
N LEU A 296 19.77 -33.83 32.47
CA LEU A 296 20.79 -33.22 33.35
C LEU A 296 20.23 -32.71 34.69
N LEU A 297 18.93 -32.45 34.79
CA LEU A 297 18.27 -32.05 36.04
C LEU A 297 17.80 -33.24 36.90
N ARG A 298 17.97 -34.47 36.41
CA ARG A 298 17.57 -35.72 37.09
C ARG A 298 18.74 -36.60 37.53
N GLY A 299 19.98 -36.18 37.31
CA GLY A 299 21.20 -36.81 37.82
C GLY A 299 21.93 -35.87 38.77
#